data_AF-I4IN38-F1
#
_entry.id   AF-I4IN38-F1
#
_cell.length_a   1.000
_cell.length_b   1.000
_cell.length_c   1.000
_cell.angle_alpha   90.00
_cell.angle_beta   90.00
_cell.angle_gamma   90.00
#
_symmetry.space_group_name_H-M   'P 1'
#
loop_
_entity.id
_entity.type
_entity.pdbx_description
1 polymer ?
#
loop_
_entity_poly.entity_id
_entity_poly.type
_entity_poly.pdbx_seq_one_letter_code
_entity_poly.pdbx_strand_id
1 'polypeptide(L)' 'MSANNMKQADLVGKIGSKGVVSEIVNGKRSISKAQGKILGEIFNVSPSVFI' A
#
# COMPACT_ATOMS: atom_id res chain seq x y z
N MET A 1 -6.11 13.53 8.61
CA MET A 1 -6.26 12.06 8.72
C MET A 1 -4.90 11.44 8.97
N SER A 2 -4.63 11.00 10.21
CA SER A 2 -3.41 10.25 10.53
C SER A 2 -3.73 8.76 10.36
N ALA A 3 -3.71 8.30 9.10
CA ALA A 3 -4.05 6.93 8.76
C ALA A 3 -2.90 6.00 9.16
N ASN A 4 -2.93 5.55 10.42
CA ASN A 4 -2.01 4.60 11.04
C ASN A 4 -0.55 5.07 11.06
N ASN A 5 0.20 4.73 12.09
CA ASN A 5 1.58 5.19 12.30
C ASN A 5 2.59 4.54 11.32
N MET A 6 2.15 4.14 10.13
CA MET A 6 2.93 3.47 9.11
C MET A 6 3.57 4.48 8.18
N LYS A 7 4.90 4.42 8.08
CA LYS A 7 5.64 5.23 7.14
C LYS A 7 5.59 4.56 5.78
N GLN A 8 5.53 5.36 4.72
CA GLN A 8 5.70 4.84 3.36
C GLN A 8 6.99 4.02 3.23
N ALA A 9 8.01 4.32 4.03
CA ALA A 9 9.26 3.56 4.11
C ALA A 9 9.06 2.07 4.46
N ASP A 10 8.08 1.70 5.28
CA ASP A 10 7.78 0.31 5.63
C ASP A 10 7.14 -0.47 4.47
N LEU A 11 6.54 0.25 3.53
CA LEU A 11 5.94 -0.30 2.30
C LEU A 11 6.99 -0.44 1.20
N VAL A 12 8.06 0.38 1.24
CA VAL A 12 9.18 0.29 0.30
C VAL A 12 9.89 -1.04 0.50
N GLY A 13 10.03 -1.81 -0.58
CA GLY A 13 10.59 -3.15 -0.57
C GLY A 13 9.57 -4.27 -0.33
N LYS A 14 8.39 -3.98 0.26
CA LYS A 14 7.30 -4.96 0.39
C LYS A 14 6.40 -5.01 -0.83
N ILE A 15 5.95 -3.83 -1.28
CA ILE A 15 5.02 -3.72 -2.42
C ILE A 15 5.65 -3.05 -3.64
N GLY A 16 6.87 -2.51 -3.49
CA GLY A 16 7.62 -1.90 -4.59
C GLY A 16 8.61 -0.86 -4.12
N SER A 17 9.19 -0.12 -5.08
CA SER A 17 10.13 0.97 -4.80
C SER A 17 9.42 2.20 -4.23
N LYS A 18 10.17 3.13 -3.64
CA LYS A 18 9.65 4.39 -3.07
C LYS A 18 8.74 5.17 -4.04
N GLY A 19 9.11 5.22 -5.33
CA GLY A 19 8.28 5.83 -6.37
C GLY A 19 6.93 5.12 -6.52
N VAL A 20 6.95 3.78 -6.62
CA VAL A 20 5.74 2.95 -6.76
C VAL A 20 4.80 3.12 -5.57
N VAL A 21 5.34 3.10 -4.34
CA VAL A 21 4.56 3.34 -3.12
C VAL A 21 3.93 4.73 -3.15
N SER A 22 4.67 5.76 -3.57
CA SER A 22 4.14 7.12 -3.68
C SER A 22 3.03 7.21 -4.72
N GLU A 23 3.18 6.59 -5.88
CA GLU A 23 2.12 6.55 -6.90
C GLU A 23 0.86 5.87 -6.39
N ILE A 24 1.01 4.76 -5.66
CA ILE A 24 -0.09 4.01 -5.06
C ILE A 24 -0.83 4.85 -4.00
N VAL A 25 -0.09 5.43 -3.05
CA VAL A 25 -0.69 6.24 -1.96
C VAL A 25 -1.37 7.49 -2.51
N ASN A 26 -0.84 8.06 -3.60
CA ASN A 26 -1.47 9.18 -4.30
C ASN A 26 -2.52 8.77 -5.34
N GLY A 27 -2.87 7.47 -5.44
CA GLY A 27 -3.89 6.97 -6.37
C GLY A 27 -3.53 7.09 -7.86
N LYS A 28 -2.27 7.38 -8.19
CA LYS A 28 -1.77 7.46 -9.57
C LYS A 28 -1.57 6.09 -10.21
N ARG A 29 -1.51 5.04 -9.39
CA ARG A 29 -1.24 3.67 -9.84
C ARG A 29 -2.16 2.68 -9.13
N SER A 30 -2.79 1.83 -9.93
CA SER A 30 -3.59 0.71 -9.44
C SER A 30 -2.72 -0.34 -8.77
N ILE A 31 -3.22 -0.91 -7.68
CA ILE A 31 -2.55 -1.95 -6.91
C ILE A 31 -2.95 -3.31 -7.49
N SER A 32 -2.00 -4.21 -7.69
CA SER A 32 -2.31 -5.58 -8.10
C SER A 32 -2.88 -6.40 -6.93
N LYS A 33 -3.64 -7.48 -7.22
CA LYS A 33 -4.18 -8.37 -6.17
C LYS A 33 -3.14 -8.86 -5.16
N ALA A 34 -1.92 -9.16 -5.61
CA ALA A 34 -0.82 -9.58 -4.74
C ALA A 34 -0.39 -8.47 -3.76
N GLN A 35 -0.19 -7.24 -4.28
CA GLN A 35 0.16 -6.08 -3.46
C GLN A 35 -0.98 -5.68 -2.52
N GLY A 36 -2.24 -5.75 -2.98
CA GLY A 36 -3.42 -5.47 -2.16
C GLY A 36 -3.56 -6.46 -1.01
N LYS A 37 -3.18 -7.72 -1.20
CA LYS A 37 -3.15 -8.71 -0.12
C LYS A 37 -2.11 -8.37 0.95
N ILE A 38 -0.88 -8.03 0.54
CA ILE A 38 0.19 -7.59 1.45
C ILE A 38 -0.24 -6.35 2.23
N LEU A 39 -0.83 -5.36 1.55
CA LEU A 39 -1.35 -4.16 2.19
C LEU A 39 -2.50 -4.48 3.14
N GLY A 40 -3.42 -5.37 2.76
CA GLY A 40 -4.51 -5.82 3.63
C GLY A 40 -4.01 -6.46 4.93
N GLU A 41 -2.98 -7.30 4.84
CA GLU A 41 -2.34 -7.90 6.02
C GLU A 41 -1.64 -6.86 6.91
N ILE A 42 -0.95 -5.90 6.29
CA ILE A 42 -0.22 -4.82 6.97
C ILE A 42 -1.19 -3.88 7.71
N PHE A 43 -2.26 -3.46 7.05
CA PHE A 43 -3.23 -2.51 7.59
C PHE A 43 -4.37 -3.20 8.35
N ASN A 44 -4.39 -4.54 8.39
CA ASN A 44 -5.47 -5.34 8.93
C ASN A 44 -6.85 -4.96 8.34
N VAL A 45 -6.86 -4.69 7.03
CA VAL A 45 -8.08 -4.34 6.27
C VAL A 45 -8.26 -5.31 5.11
N SER A 46 -9.48 -5.40 4.59
CA SER A 46 -9.75 -6.27 3.44
C SER A 46 -8.92 -5.83 2.23
N PRO A 47 -8.26 -6.73 1.47
CA PRO A 47 -7.53 -6.36 0.26
C PRO A 47 -8.40 -5.57 -0.74
N SER A 48 -9.71 -5.77 -0.71
CA SER A 48 -10.67 -5.10 -1.59
C SER A 48 -10.73 -3.58 -1.44
N VAL A 49 -10.25 -2.98 -0.34
CA VAL A 49 -10.13 -1.51 -0.27
C VAL A 49 -8.99 -0.95 -1.11
N PHE A 50 -8.12 -1.81 -1.63
CA PHE A 50 -6.96 -1.46 -2.45
C PHE A 50 -7.11 -1.84 -3.92
N ILE A 51 -8.15 -2.62 -4.29
CA ILE A 51 -8.35 -3.18 -5.65
C ILE A 51 -9.47 -2.42 -6.35
#